data_AF-A0A0F9JU99-F1
#
_entry.id   AF-A0A0F9JU99-F1
#
_cell.length_a   1.000
_cell.length_b   1.000
_cell.length_c   1.000
_cell.angle_alpha   90.00
_cell.angle_beta   90.00
_cell.angle_gamma   90.00
#
_symmetry.space_group_name_H-M   'P 1'
#
loop_
_entity.id
_entity.type
_entity.pdbx_description
1 polymer ?
#
loop_
_entity_poly.entity_id
_entity_poly.type
_entity_poly.pdbx_seq_one_letter_code
_entity_poly.pdbx_strand_id
1 'polypeptide(L)' 'MDTCYLCGGLLELLGTLGRLAHYRCIDCGMEHSAGIDNDPTPTKERTDNDTDMENQGTSDSNHD' A
#
# COMPACT_ATOMS: atom_id res chain seq x y z
N MET A 1 13.42 8.87 -2.41
CA MET A 1 14.46 8.18 -3.21
C MET A 1 14.15 6.71 -3.13
N ASP A 2 13.70 6.12 -4.23
CA ASP A 2 13.39 4.69 -4.35
C ASP A 2 14.70 3.89 -4.30
N THR A 3 14.93 3.19 -3.20
CA THR A 3 16.13 2.37 -2.96
C THR A 3 15.71 0.92 -2.72
N CYS A 4 16.57 -0.02 -3.10
CA CYS A 4 16.29 -1.44 -2.90
C CYS A 4 16.25 -1.76 -1.40
N TYR A 5 15.13 -2.29 -0.89
CA TYR A 5 14.99 -2.63 0.53
C TYR A 5 15.99 -3.70 0.99
N LEU A 6 16.52 -4.50 0.06
CA LEU A 6 17.43 -5.60 0.38
C LEU A 6 18.88 -5.13 0.57
N CYS A 7 19.39 -4.31 -0.35
CA CYS A 7 20.81 -3.92 -0.37
C CYS A 7 21.05 -2.41 -0.23
N GLY A 8 20.00 -1.58 -0.21
CA GLY A 8 20.10 -0.12 -0.25
C GLY A 8 20.54 0.45 -1.60
N GLY A 9 20.68 -0.41 -2.62
CA GLY A 9 21.15 -0.04 -3.96
C GLY A 9 20.16 0.82 -4.75
N LEU A 10 20.66 1.43 -5.83
CA LEU A 10 19.84 2.30 -6.69
C LEU A 10 18.87 1.47 -7.54
N LEU A 11 17.63 1.95 -7.65
CA LEU A 11 16.61 1.37 -8.53
C LEU A 11 16.58 2.10 -9.88
N GLU A 12 16.63 1.34 -10.97
CA GLU A 12 16.46 1.79 -12.35
C GLU A 12 15.04 1.47 -12.84
N LEU A 13 14.34 2.43 -13.44
CA LEU A 13 13.01 2.23 -14.02
C LEU A 13 13.11 1.42 -15.32
N LEU A 14 12.50 0.24 -15.34
CA LEU A 14 12.40 -0.59 -16.55
C LEU A 14 11.23 -0.16 -17.43
N GLY A 15 10.13 0.29 -16.83
CA GLY A 15 8.95 0.74 -17.57
C GLY A 15 7.70 0.81 -16.71
N THR A 16 6.58 1.16 -17.34
CA THR A 16 5.28 1.30 -16.69
C THR A 16 4.20 0.50 -17.42
N LEU A 17 3.41 -0.26 -16.66
CA LEU A 17 2.26 -1.03 -17.13
C LEU A 17 1.00 -0.50 -16.44
N GLY A 18 0.31 0.42 -17.11
CA GLY A 18 -0.86 1.09 -16.54
C GLY A 18 -0.47 1.97 -15.34
N ARG A 19 -0.93 1.59 -14.13
CA ARG A 19 -0.62 2.30 -12.87
C ARG A 19 0.50 1.64 -12.07
N LEU A 20 1.23 0.71 -12.66
CA LEU A 20 2.36 0.04 -12.03
C LEU A 20 3.65 0.47 -12.73
N ALA A 21 4.63 0.90 -11.96
CA ALA A 21 5.99 1.14 -12.40
C ALA A 21 6.88 -0.03 -11.95
N HIS A 22 7.67 -0.55 -12.88
CA HIS A 22 8.59 -1.66 -12.66
C HIS A 22 10.02 -1.14 -12.61
N TYR A 23 10.74 -1.52 -11.57
CA TYR A 23 12.11 -1.10 -11.32
C TYR A 23 13.01 -2.32 -11.13
N ARG A 24 14.31 -2.14 -11.38
CA ARG A 24 15.33 -3.14 -11.10
C ARG A 24 16.47 -2.53 -10.31
N CYS A 25 16.92 -3.20 -9.27
CA CYS A 25 18.12 -2.79 -8.55
C CYS A 25 19.36 -3.05 -9.41
N ILE A 26 20.18 -2.03 -9.60
CA ILE A 26 21.42 -2.12 -10.38
C ILE A 26 22.45 -3.00 -9.66
N ASP A 27 22.47 -2.98 -8.33
CA ASP A 27 23.48 -3.66 -7.54
C ASP A 27 23.19 -5.15 -7.35
N CYS A 28 21.96 -5.51 -6.93
CA CYS A 28 21.59 -6.89 -6.63
C CYS A 28 20.73 -7.56 -7.72
N GLY A 29 20.26 -6.80 -8.72
CA GLY A 29 19.45 -7.30 -9.84
C GLY A 29 17.98 -7.59 -9.51
N MET A 30 17.54 -7.36 -8.26
CA MET A 30 16.17 -7.62 -7.81
C MET A 30 15.15 -6.69 -8.49
N GLU A 31 13.99 -7.24 -8.86
CA GLU A 31 12.90 -6.50 -9.47
C GLU A 31 11.88 -6.01 -8.42
N HIS A 32 11.42 -4.78 -8.57
CA HIS A 32 10.46 -4.11 -7.70
C HIS A 32 9.29 -3.58 -8.53
N SER A 33 8.09 -3.58 -7.97
CA SER A 33 6.92 -2.95 -8.60
C SER A 33 6.28 -1.98 -7.60
N ALA A 34 6.04 -0.75 -8.02
CA ALA A 34 5.38 0.26 -7.21
C ALA A 34 4.15 0.83 -7.95
N GLY A 35 3.09 1.11 -7.19
CA GLY A 35 1.93 1.84 -7.72
C GLY A 35 2.31 3.29 -7.98
N ILE A 36 2.06 3.78 -9.19
CA ILE A 36 2.10 5.22 -9.51
C ILE A 36 0.69 5.78 -9.36
N ASP A 37 0.30 6.04 -8.11
CA ASP A 37 -0.89 6.82 -7.83
C ASP A 37 -0.65 8.26 -8.30
N ASN A 38 -1.37 8.67 -9.35
CA ASN A 38 -1.37 10.07 -9.85
C ASN A 38 -2.19 11.00 -8.94
N ASP A 39 -2.45 10.58 -7.70
CA ASP A 39 -3.21 11.34 -6.72
C ASP A 39 -2.22 11.93 -5.70
N PRO A 40 -2.21 13.25 -5.45
CA PRO A 40 -1.32 13.86 -4.46
C PRO A 40 -1.63 13.46 -3.00
N THR A 41 -2.52 12.48 -2.78
CA THR A 41 -2.76 11.96 -1.44
C THR A 41 -1.55 11.12 -1.00
N PRO A 42 -0.84 11.50 0.07
CA PRO A 42 0.27 10.70 0.58
C PRO A 42 -0.25 9.29 0.84
N THR A 43 0.50 8.29 0.36
CA THR A 43 0.24 6.87 0.56
C THR A 43 -0.08 6.64 2.02
N LYS A 44 -1.38 6.48 2.28
CA LYS A 44 -1.90 6.11 3.58
C LYS A 44 -1.23 4.79 3.91
N GLU A 45 -0.43 4.78 4.98
CA GLU A 45 0.06 3.59 5.63
C GLU A 45 -1.02 2.52 5.55
N ARG A 46 -0.72 1.41 4.88
CA ARG A 46 -1.58 0.24 4.90
C ARG A 46 -1.45 -0.38 6.29
N THR A 47 -2.04 0.27 7.28
CA THR A 47 -2.39 -0.37 8.54
C THR A 47 -3.63 -1.19 8.23
N ASP A 48 -3.41 -2.44 7.78
CA ASP A 48 -4.42 -3.48 7.81
C ASP A 48 -4.90 -3.64 9.27
N ASN A 49 -5.95 -2.93 9.67
CA ASN A 49 -6.76 -3.23 10.86
C ASN A 49 -8.17 -2.69 10.62
N ASP A 50 -8.95 -3.47 9.86
CA ASP A 50 -10.38 -3.27 9.68
C ASP A 50 -11.07 -4.53 10.19
N THR A 51 -11.52 -4.51 11.45
CA THR A 51 -12.65 -5.33 11.93
C THR A 51 -13.23 -4.64 13.18
N ASP A 52 -13.95 -3.54 12.97
CA ASP A 52 -15.03 -3.14 13.88
C ASP A 52 -16.29 -3.85 13.39
N MET A 53 -16.72 -4.88 14.11
CA MET A 53 -17.95 -5.61 13.81
C MET A 53 -18.89 -5.50 15.01
N GLU A 54 -19.76 -4.48 14.90
CA GLU A 54 -21.14 -4.37 15.43
C GLU A 54 -21.43 -4.93 16.82
N ASN A 55 -21.40 -4.07 17.84
CA ASN A 55 -22.09 -4.30 19.11
C ASN A 55 -23.58 -3.89 18.98
N GLN A 56 -24.39 -4.70 18.30
CA GLN A 56 -25.85 -4.55 18.31
C GLN A 56 -26.42 -4.99 19.66
N GLY A 57 -26.45 -4.07 20.62
CA GLY A 57 -27.25 -4.22 21.84
C GLY A 57 -28.72 -4.04 21.52
N THR A 58 -29.41 -5.12 21.17
CA THR A 58 -30.88 -5.17 21.17
C THR A 58 -31.38 -5.15 22.61
N SER A 59 -32.19 -4.17 23.00
CA SER A 59 -33.08 -4.29 24.15
C SER A 59 -34.31 -3.39 23.98
N ASP A 60 -35.37 -4.04 23.55
CA ASP A 60 -36.78 -3.68 23.62
C ASP A 60 -37.19 -3.24 25.04
N SER A 61 -38.14 -2.28 25.18
CA SER A 61 -39.26 -2.32 26.15
C SER A 61 -40.14 -1.05 26.10
N ASN A 62 -41.44 -1.25 25.84
CA ASN A 62 -42.57 -0.32 26.02
C ASN A 62 -43.13 -0.36 27.46
N HIS A 63 -43.56 0.77 28.05
CA HIS A 63 -44.62 1.01 29.09
C HIS A 63 -44.40 2.42 29.69
N ASP A 64 -45.32 3.31 30.05
CA ASP A 64 -46.80 3.46 30.14
C ASP A 64 -47.11 4.94 29.84
#